data_AF-A0A3L6JDT1-F1
#
_entry.id   AF-A0A3L6JDT1-F1
#
_cell.length_a   1.000
_cell.length_b   1.000
_cell.length_c   1.000
_cell.angle_alpha   90.00
_cell.angle_beta   90.00
_cell.angle_gamma   90.00
#
_symmetry.space_group_name_H-M   'P 1'
#
loop_
_entity.id
_entity.type
_entity.pdbx_description
1 polymer ?
#
loop_
_entity_poly.entity_id
_entity_poly.type
_entity_poly.pdbx_seq_one_letter_code
_entity_poly.pdbx_strand_id
1 'polypeptide(L)'
;MILEMPMAPKMSRNEIICPKCGDTTNLLLTACPHCKNAFKYFLSDFDFPHELTTLAGAYVKLISGIKNGLSEVVKEFNVPLPKRWSVKLDCQCGKDYTVEIPLPQM
;
A
#
# COMPACT_ATOMS: atom_id res chain seq x y z
N MET A 1 -16.88 -20.77 8.92
CA MET A 1 -16.47 -20.31 7.58
C MET A 1 -15.00 -19.94 7.67
N ILE A 2 -14.12 -20.77 7.11
CA ILE A 2 -12.67 -20.51 7.13
C ILE A 2 -12.43 -19.48 6.03
N LEU A 3 -12.12 -18.23 6.40
CA LEU A 3 -11.63 -17.26 5.43
C LEU A 3 -10.30 -17.79 4.91
N GLU A 4 -10.23 -18.14 3.62
CA GLU A 4 -8.95 -18.41 2.96
C GLU A 4 -8.13 -17.12 2.98
N MET A 5 -7.24 -17.00 3.96
CA MET A 5 -6.38 -15.83 4.14
C MET A 5 -4.98 -16.15 3.64
N PRO A 6 -4.34 -15.22 2.89
CA PRO A 6 -2.98 -15.41 2.45
C PRO A 6 -2.02 -15.43 3.65
N MET A 7 -0.97 -16.24 3.55
CA MET A 7 0.08 -16.32 4.57
C MET A 7 1.06 -15.16 4.38
N ALA A 8 1.45 -14.48 5.47
CA ALA A 8 2.46 -13.43 5.43
C ALA A 8 3.76 -13.95 4.75
N PRO A 9 4.44 -13.13 3.93
CA PRO A 9 4.23 -11.69 3.71
C PRO A 9 3.13 -11.35 2.69
N LYS A 10 2.36 -12.31 2.18
CA LYS A 10 1.24 -12.02 1.27
C LYS A 10 0.04 -11.50 2.05
N MET A 11 -0.70 -10.56 1.44
CA MET A 11 -1.90 -9.95 2.02
C MET A 11 -3.01 -9.89 0.98
N SER A 12 -4.26 -9.96 1.41
CA SER A 12 -5.42 -9.59 0.61
C SER A 12 -6.01 -8.29 1.15
N ARG A 13 -6.49 -7.45 0.23
CA ARG A 13 -7.22 -6.23 0.56
C ARG A 13 -8.70 -6.50 0.39
N ASN A 14 -9.47 -6.18 1.42
CA ASN A 14 -10.91 -6.23 1.40
C ASN A 14 -11.47 -4.84 1.74
N GLU A 15 -12.60 -4.53 1.12
CA GLU A 15 -13.37 -3.34 1.42
C GLU A 15 -14.57 -3.73 2.29
N ILE A 16 -14.82 -2.96 3.34
CA ILE A 16 -15.98 -3.14 4.22
C ILE A 16 -16.81 -1.86 4.17
N ILE A 17 -18.06 -1.99 3.76
CA ILE A 17 -19.00 -0.88 3.68
C ILE A 17 -19.93 -0.94 4.90
N CYS A 18 -20.05 0.18 5.63
CA CYS A 18 -20.97 0.29 6.74
C CYS A 18 -22.42 0.32 6.21
N PRO A 19 -23.29 -0.63 6.57
CA PRO A 19 -24.65 -0.68 6.05
C PRO A 19 -25.55 0.46 6.57
N LYS A 20 -25.10 1.21 7.58
CA LYS A 20 -25.89 2.29 8.20
C LYS A 20 -25.58 3.68 7.62
N CYS A 21 -24.31 4.03 7.43
CA CYS A 21 -23.91 5.33 6.90
C CYS A 21 -23.39 5.27 5.46
N GLY A 22 -23.07 4.08 4.93
CA GLY A 22 -22.47 3.93 3.61
C GLY A 22 -20.95 4.18 3.58
N ASP A 23 -20.33 4.51 4.72
CA ASP A 23 -18.89 4.73 4.78
C ASP A 23 -18.11 3.44 4.49
N THR A 24 -17.01 3.61 3.78
CA THR A 24 -16.12 2.52 3.37
C THR A 24 -14.86 2.50 4.23
N THR A 25 -14.46 1.31 4.69
CA THR A 25 -13.18 1.07 5.36
C THR A 25 -12.40 -0.02 4.65
N ASN A 26 -11.10 0.21 4.47
CA ASN A 26 -10.19 -0.76 3.87
C ASN A 26 -9.56 -1.66 4.95
N LEU A 27 -9.51 -2.96 4.67
CA LEU A 27 -8.93 -3.96 5.56
C LEU A 27 -7.86 -4.76 4.84
N LEU A 28 -6.69 -4.89 5.46
CA LEU A 28 -5.69 -5.88 5.06
C LEU A 28 -5.84 -7.14 5.90
N LEU A 29 -5.84 -8.27 5.21
CA LEU A 29 -5.98 -9.60 5.78
C LEU A 29 -4.75 -10.45 5.47
N THR A 30 -4.21 -11.09 6.49
CA THR A 30 -3.12 -12.07 6.36
C THR A 30 -3.12 -13.02 7.55
N ALA A 31 -2.41 -14.14 7.43
CA ALA A 31 -2.21 -15.09 8.51
C ALA A 31 -0.72 -15.30 8.80
N CYS A 32 -0.37 -15.51 10.06
CA CYS A 32 1.02 -15.77 10.45
C CYS A 32 1.46 -17.17 9.99
N PRO A 33 2.57 -17.30 9.22
CA PRO A 33 3.18 -18.58 8.85
C PRO A 33 3.42 -19.54 10.02
N HIS A 34 3.71 -18.98 11.18
CA HIS A 34 4.11 -19.71 12.37
C HIS A 34 2.92 -20.23 13.19
N CYS A 35 2.07 -19.34 13.73
CA CYS A 35 0.95 -19.74 14.59
C CYS A 35 -0.38 -19.94 13.84
N LYS A 36 -0.43 -19.65 12.53
CA LYS A 36 -1.63 -19.74 11.67
C LYS A 36 -2.79 -18.84 12.07
N ASN A 37 -2.62 -17.99 13.09
CA ASN A 37 -3.63 -17.02 13.46
C ASN A 37 -3.80 -15.99 12.34
N ALA A 38 -5.06 -15.63 12.10
CA ALA A 38 -5.43 -14.55 11.20
C ALA A 38 -5.32 -13.21 11.92
N PHE A 39 -4.82 -12.19 11.23
CA PHE A 39 -4.77 -10.82 11.72
C PHE A 39 -5.44 -9.89 10.72
N LYS A 40 -6.12 -8.89 11.27
CA LYS A 40 -6.87 -7.88 10.55
C LYS A 40 -6.22 -6.54 10.85
N TYR A 41 -5.72 -5.87 9.82
CA TYR A 41 -5.17 -4.54 9.93
C TYR A 41 -6.16 -3.58 9.28
N PHE A 42 -6.81 -2.78 10.13
CA PHE A 42 -7.58 -1.64 9.64
C PHE A 42 -6.60 -0.59 9.15
N LEU A 43 -6.72 -0.24 7.87
CA LEU A 43 -5.98 0.87 7.32
C LEU A 43 -6.67 2.13 7.83
N SER A 44 -5.94 2.98 8.56
CA SER A 44 -6.47 4.31 8.88
C SER A 44 -6.62 5.11 7.59
N ASP A 45 -7.36 6.22 7.64
CA ASP A 45 -7.56 7.09 6.48
C ASP A 45 -6.25 7.71 5.91
N PHE A 46 -5.10 7.45 6.55
CA PHE A 46 -3.77 7.81 6.05
C PHE A 46 -3.00 6.64 5.41
N ASP A 47 -3.47 5.40 5.56
CA ASP A 47 -2.78 4.18 5.12
C ASP A 47 -3.32 3.63 3.81
N PHE A 48 -4.16 4.39 3.11
CA PHE A 48 -4.85 4.02 1.89
C PHE A 48 -3.91 3.66 0.73
N PRO A 49 -3.64 2.37 0.44
CA PRO A 49 -2.58 2.01 -0.49
C PRO A 49 -2.93 2.34 -1.93
N HIS A 50 -4.23 2.34 -2.28
CA HIS A 50 -4.67 2.67 -3.64
C HIS A 50 -4.61 4.18 -3.87
N GLU A 51 -4.97 4.96 -2.87
CA GLU A 51 -4.97 6.40 -2.86
C GLU A 51 -3.52 6.92 -2.84
N LEU A 52 -2.65 6.32 -2.02
CA LEU A 52 -1.21 6.53 -2.06
C LEU A 52 -0.62 6.18 -3.43
N THR A 53 -0.99 5.04 -4.01
CA THR A 53 -0.57 4.66 -5.37
C THR A 53 -1.09 5.65 -6.42
N THR A 54 -2.34 6.11 -6.29
CA THR A 54 -2.96 7.06 -7.20
C THR A 54 -2.32 8.44 -7.11
N LEU A 55 -2.09 8.93 -5.90
CA LEU A 55 -1.37 10.18 -5.63
C LEU A 55 0.08 10.12 -6.12
N ALA A 56 0.78 9.03 -5.83
CA ALA A 56 2.13 8.79 -6.35
C ALA A 56 2.14 8.78 -7.88
N GLY A 57 1.15 8.15 -8.51
CA GLY A 57 0.99 8.15 -9.97
C GLY A 57 0.71 9.55 -10.54
N ALA A 58 -0.14 10.34 -9.90
CA ALA A 58 -0.40 11.73 -10.29
C ALA A 58 0.87 12.59 -10.17
N TYR A 59 1.62 12.41 -9.08
CA TYR A 59 2.89 13.09 -8.85
C TYR A 59 3.94 12.74 -9.91
N VAL A 60 4.10 11.44 -10.23
CA VAL A 60 4.96 10.96 -11.32
C VAL A 60 4.59 11.63 -12.65
N LYS A 61 3.29 11.67 -13.00
CA LYS A 61 2.84 12.30 -14.25
C LYS A 61 3.15 13.79 -14.29
N LEU A 62 2.96 14.51 -13.18
CA LEU A 62 3.30 15.93 -13.05
C LEU A 62 4.80 16.15 -13.29
N ILE A 63 5.65 15.39 -12.59
CA ILE A 63 7.11 15.46 -12.73
C ILE A 63 7.56 15.16 -14.15
N SER A 64 7.00 14.13 -14.78
CA SER A 64 7.30 13.79 -16.18
C SER A 64 6.87 14.91 -17.13
N GLY A 65 5.73 15.56 -16.88
CA GLY A 65 5.29 16.74 -17.63
C GLY A 65 6.26 17.90 -17.51
N ILE A 66 6.72 18.21 -16.30
CA ILE A 66 7.72 19.26 -16.04
C ILE A 66 9.05 18.92 -16.73
N LYS A 67 9.53 17.67 -16.59
CA LYS A 67 10.76 17.20 -17.25
C LYS A 67 10.70 17.38 -18.75
N ASN A 68 9.60 16.98 -19.38
CA ASN A 68 9.43 17.11 -20.83
C ASN A 68 9.41 18.59 -21.26
N GLY A 69 8.70 19.44 -20.51
CA GLY A 69 8.62 20.88 -20.80
C GLY A 69 9.93 21.64 -20.61
N LEU A 70 10.85 21.13 -19.79
CA LEU A 70 12.17 21.72 -19.54
C LEU A 70 13.31 21.01 -20.27
N SER A 71 13.02 20.02 -21.12
CA SER A 71 14.02 19.14 -21.74
C SER A 71 15.06 19.87 -22.61
N GLU A 72 14.72 21.03 -23.16
CA GLU A 72 15.65 21.86 -23.95
C GLU A 72 16.57 22.73 -23.09
N VAL A 73 16.21 22.95 -21.82
CA VAL A 73 16.90 23.89 -20.91
C VAL A 73 17.68 23.15 -19.83
N VAL A 74 17.15 22.02 -19.36
CA VAL A 74 17.71 21.23 -18.27
C VAL A 74 18.16 19.88 -18.83
N LYS A 75 19.48 19.67 -18.89
CA LYS A 75 20.08 18.43 -19.42
C LYS A 75 19.76 17.20 -18.57
N GLU A 76 19.66 17.36 -17.26
CA GLU A 76 19.35 16.28 -16.33
C GLU A 76 18.32 16.73 -15.29
N PHE A 77 17.22 15.99 -15.22
CA PHE A 77 16.16 16.20 -14.24
C PHE A 77 15.87 14.86 -13.56
N ASN A 78 16.31 14.74 -12.31
CA ASN A 78 16.21 13.52 -11.52
C ASN A 78 15.50 13.82 -10.20
N VAL A 79 14.36 13.16 -9.97
CA VAL A 79 13.63 13.26 -8.72
C VAL A 79 13.63 11.87 -8.07
N PRO A 80 14.23 11.70 -6.88
CA PRO A 80 14.23 10.41 -6.20
C PRO A 80 12.81 10.08 -5.74
N LEU A 81 12.26 8.97 -6.24
CA LEU A 81 10.96 8.47 -5.83
C LEU A 81 11.11 7.20 -4.99
N PRO A 82 10.35 7.06 -3.89
CA PRO A 82 10.31 5.82 -3.15
C PRO A 82 9.75 4.70 -4.04
N LYS A 83 10.39 3.53 -3.99
CA LYS A 83 10.01 2.38 -4.83
C LYS A 83 8.89 1.53 -4.22
N ARG A 84 8.80 1.53 -2.90
CA ARG A 84 7.93 0.67 -2.13
C ARG A 84 7.45 1.38 -0.87
N TRP A 85 6.27 1.01 -0.42
CA TRP A 85 5.74 1.34 0.88
C TRP A 85 5.71 0.09 1.75
N SER A 86 6.26 0.17 2.95
CA SER A 86 6.44 -0.96 3.85
C SER A 86 5.49 -0.87 5.03
N VAL A 87 4.78 -1.96 5.31
CA VAL A 87 3.92 -2.09 6.49
C VAL A 87 4.52 -3.13 7.43
N LYS A 88 4.82 -2.72 8.66
CA LYS A 88 5.25 -3.63 9.72
C LYS A 88 4.03 -4.30 10.33
N LEU A 89 4.08 -5.62 10.42
CA LEU A 89 3.04 -6.47 11.00
C LEU A 89 3.61 -7.19 12.21
N ASP A 90 3.01 -6.97 13.36
CA ASP A 90 3.43 -7.57 14.62
C ASP A 90 2.44 -8.68 15.01
N CYS A 91 2.91 -9.92 15.06
CA CYS A 91 2.09 -11.06 15.45
C CYS A 91 2.14 -11.28 16.97
N GLN A 92 1.01 -11.62 17.58
CA GLN A 92 0.93 -11.95 19.02
C GLN A 92 1.82 -13.14 19.44
N CYS A 93 2.30 -13.96 18.50
CA CYS A 93 3.29 -14.99 18.79
C CYS A 93 4.74 -14.46 18.85
N GLY A 94 4.94 -13.14 18.82
CA GLY A 94 6.24 -12.47 18.89
C GLY A 94 7.06 -12.52 17.59
N LYS A 95 6.40 -12.76 16.44
CA LYS A 95 7.05 -12.71 15.12
C LYS A 95 6.66 -11.45 14.39
N ASP A 96 7.65 -10.81 13.80
CA ASP A 96 7.47 -9.60 13.01
C ASP A 96 7.57 -9.94 11.52
N TYR A 97 6.73 -9.30 10.72
CA TYR A 97 6.74 -9.41 9.27
C TYR A 97 6.68 -8.02 8.65
N THR A 98 7.35 -7.84 7.52
CA THR A 98 7.22 -6.62 6.72
C THR A 98 6.56 -6.97 5.41
N VAL A 99 5.56 -6.18 5.03
CA VAL A 99 4.93 -6.30 3.72
C VAL A 99 5.22 -5.07 2.88
N GLU A 100 5.52 -5.31 1.63
CA GLU A 100 5.97 -4.31 0.67
C GLU A 100 4.91 -4.10 -0.41
N ILE A 101 4.46 -2.87 -0.59
CA ILE A 101 3.56 -2.47 -1.67
C ILE A 101 4.38 -1.66 -2.70
N PRO A 102 4.43 -2.08 -3.97
CA PRO A 102 5.17 -1.34 -4.99
C PRO A 102 4.49 0.00 -5.27
N LEU A 103 5.29 1.06 -5.41
CA LEU A 103 4.81 2.40 -5.77
C LEU A 103 5.11 2.70 -7.25
N PRO A 104 4.28 3.52 -7.93
CA PRO A 104 4.51 3.93 -9.31
C PRO A 104 5.88 4.60 -9.49
N GLN A 105 6.50 4.34 -10.65
CA GLN A 105 7.79 4.88 -11.03
C GLN A 105 7.65 5.74 -12.29
N MET A 106 8.65 6.61 -12.53
CA MET A 106 8.79 7.38 -13.78
C MET A 106 9.20 6.49 -14.96
#